data_AF-A0AAD9KRL1-F1
#
_entry.id   AF-A0AAD9KRL1-F1
#
_cell.length_a   1.000
_cell.length_b   1.000
_cell.length_c   1.000
_cell.angle_alpha   90.00
_cell.angle_beta   90.00
_cell.angle_gamma   90.00
#
_symmetry.space_group_name_H-M   'P 1'
#
loop_
_entity.id
_entity.type
_entity.pdbx_description
1 polymer ?
#
loop_
_entity_poly.entity_id
_entity_poly.type
_entity_poly.pdbx_seq_one_letter_code
_entity_poly.pdbx_strand_id
1 'polypeptide(L)'
;MNDAHAHSYRCHKKPPPRKKLPPNDANLQLHVLRAHLPMLLWKAADQRDPPEEARNIANFGWNIESFAITPAVSTVPVAPQALLDVASCSCTAECKACTRCSCNRAGLSCTD
;
A
#
# COMPACT_ATOMS: atom_id res chain seq x y z
N MET A 1 -12.99 4.50 3.92
CA MET A 1 -11.58 4.63 4.35
C MET A 1 -11.38 3.58 5.43
N ASN A 2 -10.70 2.47 5.13
CA ASN A 2 -10.82 1.22 5.90
C ASN A 2 -10.44 1.38 7.38
N ASP A 3 -11.45 1.41 8.26
CA ASP A 3 -11.30 1.46 9.72
C ASP A 3 -10.42 0.32 10.25
N ALA A 4 -10.38 -0.82 9.54
CA ALA A 4 -9.50 -1.95 9.82
C ALA A 4 -8.01 -1.59 9.71
N HIS A 5 -7.63 -0.70 8.79
CA HIS A 5 -6.24 -0.24 8.66
C HIS A 5 -5.90 0.71 9.82
N ALA A 6 -6.78 1.63 10.17
CA ALA A 6 -6.55 2.52 11.31
C ALA A 6 -6.46 1.73 12.64
N HIS A 7 -7.24 0.66 12.79
CA HIS A 7 -7.22 -0.21 13.95
C HIS A 7 -5.91 -1.02 14.06
N SER A 8 -5.40 -1.60 12.97
CA SER A 8 -4.15 -2.38 13.00
C SER A 8 -2.95 -1.52 13.38
N TYR A 9 -2.88 -0.28 12.90
CA TYR A 9 -1.84 0.67 13.30
C TYR A 9 -1.91 1.08 14.77
N ARG A 10 -3.11 1.19 15.34
CA ARG A 10 -3.30 1.60 16.75
C ARG A 10 -3.08 0.46 17.74
N CYS A 11 -3.31 -0.80 17.35
CA CYS A 11 -3.19 -1.95 18.25
C CYS A 11 -1.78 -2.55 18.36
N HIS A 12 -0.87 -2.29 17.41
CA HIS A 12 0.49 -2.85 17.47
C HIS A 12 1.45 -1.92 18.20
N LYS A 13 2.07 -2.42 19.29
CA LYS A 13 3.11 -1.71 20.10
C LYS A 13 4.34 -1.25 19.29
N LYS A 14 4.51 -1.77 18.07
CA LYS A 14 5.54 -1.37 17.11
C LYS A 14 4.85 -1.20 15.75
N PRO A 15 4.83 -0.01 15.14
CA PRO A 15 4.30 0.14 13.80
C PRO A 15 5.14 -0.73 12.86
N PRO A 16 4.52 -1.52 11.97
CA PRO A 16 5.27 -2.28 10.99
C PRO A 16 6.14 -1.30 10.17
N PRO A 17 7.39 -1.67 9.84
CA PRO A 17 8.24 -0.83 9.00
C PRO A 17 7.49 -0.48 7.72
N ARG A 18 7.63 0.75 7.21
CA ARG A 18 6.82 1.30 6.09
C ARG A 18 6.77 0.39 4.85
N LYS A 19 7.77 -0.48 4.66
CA LYS A 19 7.85 -1.51 3.61
C LYS A 19 6.91 -2.72 3.80
N LYS A 20 6.27 -2.86 4.97
CA LYS A 20 5.35 -3.94 5.34
C LYS A 20 3.91 -3.45 5.50
N LEU A 21 3.64 -2.21 5.11
CA LEU A 21 2.27 -1.71 5.09
C LEU A 21 1.51 -2.46 4.01
N PRO A 22 0.27 -2.92 4.29
CA PRO A 22 -0.54 -3.47 3.23
C PRO A 22 -0.66 -2.43 2.13
N PRO A 23 -0.57 -2.84 0.85
CA PRO A 23 -0.76 -1.92 -0.27
C PRO A 23 -2.08 -1.19 -0.08
N ASN A 24 -2.10 0.12 -0.34
CA ASN A 24 -3.35 0.87 -0.36
C ASN A 24 -4.33 0.24 -1.38
N ASP A 25 -5.64 0.49 -1.23
CA ASP A 25 -6.67 -0.15 -2.05
C ASP A 25 -6.35 -0.03 -3.56
N ALA A 26 -5.83 1.12 -4.00
CA ALA A 26 -5.42 1.34 -5.38
C ALA A 26 -4.27 0.39 -5.82
N ASN A 27 -3.23 0.24 -5.01
CA ASN A 27 -2.15 -0.71 -5.28
C ASN A 27 -2.65 -2.16 -5.24
N LEU A 28 -3.55 -2.50 -4.31
CA LEU A 28 -4.16 -3.83 -4.26
C LEU A 28 -4.89 -4.14 -5.57
N GLN A 29 -5.68 -3.21 -6.10
CA GLN A 29 -6.36 -3.38 -7.39
C GLN A 29 -5.36 -3.62 -8.53
N LEU A 30 -4.27 -2.84 -8.60
CA LEU A 30 -3.22 -3.06 -9.60
C LEU A 30 -2.55 -4.44 -9.45
N HIS A 31 -2.36 -4.93 -8.22
CA HIS A 31 -1.86 -6.28 -7.97
C HIS A 31 -2.83 -7.36 -8.47
N VAL A 32 -4.11 -7.23 -8.18
CA VAL A 32 -5.16 -8.16 -8.63
C VAL A 32 -5.22 -8.19 -10.16
N LEU A 33 -5.24 -7.04 -10.81
CA LEU A 33 -5.24 -6.91 -12.26
C LEU A 33 -4.02 -7.59 -12.91
N ARG A 34 -2.82 -7.35 -12.37
CA ARG A 34 -1.60 -8.00 -12.88
C ARG A 34 -1.60 -9.52 -12.68
N ALA A 35 -2.20 -10.03 -11.61
CA ALA A 35 -2.35 -11.47 -11.38
C ALA A 35 -3.46 -12.07 -12.27
N HIS A 36 -4.46 -11.27 -12.66
CA HIS A 36 -5.54 -11.70 -13.55
C HIS A 36 -5.05 -11.94 -14.98
N LEU A 37 -4.15 -11.10 -15.51
CA LEU A 37 -3.59 -11.24 -16.86
C LEU A 37 -2.98 -12.63 -17.15
N PRO A 38 -2.02 -13.17 -16.35
CA PRO A 38 -1.47 -14.50 -16.60
C PRO A 38 -2.54 -15.58 -16.47
N MET A 39 -3.54 -15.43 -15.59
CA MET A 39 -4.65 -16.38 -15.51
C MET A 39 -5.50 -16.40 -16.79
N LEU A 40 -5.78 -15.25 -17.40
CA LEU A 40 -6.47 -15.20 -18.70
C LEU A 40 -5.67 -15.89 -19.79
N LEU A 41 -4.37 -15.60 -19.87
CA LEU A 41 -3.48 -16.20 -20.86
C LEU A 41 -3.36 -17.72 -20.67
N TRP A 42 -3.24 -18.20 -19.43
CA TRP A 42 -3.17 -19.63 -19.13
C TRP A 42 -4.47 -20.36 -19.43
N LYS A 43 -5.62 -19.73 -19.16
CA LYS A 43 -6.93 -20.31 -19.52
C LYS A 43 -7.14 -20.43 -21.02
N ALA A 44 -6.45 -19.63 -21.82
CA ALA A 44 -6.50 -19.61 -23.27
C ALA A 44 -5.22 -20.20 -23.90
N ALA A 45 -4.45 -21.00 -23.16
CA ALA A 45 -3.15 -21.49 -23.61
C ALA A 45 -3.21 -22.41 -24.85
N ASP A 46 -4.39 -22.99 -25.12
CA ASP A 46 -4.68 -23.80 -26.30
C ASP A 46 -5.17 -22.99 -27.51
N GLN A 47 -5.43 -21.70 -27.33
CA GLN A 47 -5.90 -20.81 -28.37
C GLN A 47 -4.71 -20.24 -29.17
N ARG A 48 -4.92 -20.03 -30.48
CA ARG A 48 -3.89 -19.45 -31.36
C ARG A 48 -3.56 -18.01 -31.00
N ASP A 49 -4.59 -17.23 -30.67
CA ASP A 49 -4.51 -15.81 -30.36
C ASP A 49 -4.91 -15.59 -28.90
N PRO A 50 -4.29 -14.61 -28.20
CA PRO A 50 -4.70 -14.28 -26.84
C PRO A 50 -6.13 -13.71 -26.82
N PRO A 51 -6.84 -13.85 -25.68
CA PRO A 51 -8.15 -13.22 -25.48
C PRO A 51 -8.09 -11.72 -25.80
N GLU A 52 -9.17 -11.20 -26.39
CA GLU A 52 -9.26 -9.78 -26.79
C GLU A 52 -8.93 -8.85 -25.62
N GLU A 53 -9.40 -9.19 -24.43
CA GLU A 53 -9.16 -8.44 -23.21
C GLU A 53 -7.66 -8.33 -22.90
N ALA A 54 -6.90 -9.41 -23.11
CA ALA A 54 -5.47 -9.50 -22.81
C ALA A 54 -4.56 -8.78 -23.84
N ARG A 55 -5.10 -8.32 -24.98
CA ARG A 55 -4.33 -7.66 -26.04
C ARG A 55 -3.74 -6.33 -25.59
N ASN A 56 -4.43 -5.60 -24.72
CA ASN A 56 -3.93 -4.36 -24.14
C ASN A 56 -3.57 -4.57 -22.67
N ILE A 57 -2.31 -4.92 -22.40
CA ILE A 57 -1.80 -5.17 -21.05
C ILE A 57 -1.88 -3.95 -20.14
N ALA A 58 -2.03 -2.73 -20.68
CA ALA A 58 -2.21 -1.52 -19.88
C ALA A 58 -3.48 -1.58 -19.02
N ASN A 59 -4.50 -2.31 -19.48
CA ASN A 59 -5.73 -2.57 -18.73
C ASN A 59 -5.50 -3.43 -17.48
N PHE A 60 -4.32 -4.06 -17.35
CA PHE A 60 -3.97 -4.95 -16.25
C PHE A 60 -2.91 -4.36 -15.32
N GLY A 61 -2.76 -3.04 -15.27
CA GLY A 61 -1.83 -2.38 -14.35
C GLY A 61 -0.37 -2.44 -14.80
N TRP A 62 -0.13 -2.36 -16.11
CA TRP A 62 1.19 -2.20 -16.72
C TRP A 62 1.29 -0.85 -17.44
N ASN A 63 2.44 -0.22 -17.36
CA ASN A 63 2.79 0.93 -18.19
C ASN A 63 3.55 0.43 -19.41
N ILE A 64 3.15 0.91 -20.59
CA ILE A 64 3.82 0.63 -21.86
C ILE A 64 4.51 1.91 -22.29
N GLU A 65 5.82 1.96 -22.07
CA GLU A 65 6.69 3.01 -22.59
C GLU A 65 7.45 2.45 -23.80
N SER A 66 7.93 3.32 -24.69
CA SER A 66 8.47 2.96 -26.02
C SER A 66 9.48 1.81 -26.02
N PHE A 67 10.21 1.58 -24.92
CA PHE A 67 11.19 0.51 -24.79
C PHE A 67 11.05 -0.35 -23.53
N ALA A 68 10.02 -0.11 -22.71
CA ALA A 68 9.91 -0.76 -21.41
C ALA A 68 8.47 -1.01 -21.01
N ILE A 69 8.25 -2.20 -20.44
CA ILE A 69 7.01 -2.55 -19.76
C ILE A 69 7.32 -2.55 -18.27
N THR A 70 6.72 -1.64 -17.53
CA THR A 70 6.91 -1.52 -16.07
C THR A 70 5.58 -1.69 -15.33
N PRO A 71 5.58 -2.25 -14.11
CA PRO A 71 4.35 -2.29 -13.33
C PRO A 71 3.84 -0.88 -13.06
N ALA A 72 2.56 -0.63 -13.31
CA ALA A 72 1.95 0.63 -12.91
C ALA A 72 1.95 0.71 -11.38
N VAL A 73 2.28 1.90 -10.86
CA VAL A 73 2.29 2.20 -9.43
C VAL A 73 1.22 3.25 -9.16
N SER A 74 0.45 3.07 -8.09
CA SER A 74 -0.54 4.05 -7.68
C SER A 74 0.14 5.37 -7.29
N THR A 75 -0.41 6.50 -7.75
CA THR A 75 -0.04 7.84 -7.29
C THR A 75 -0.71 8.20 -5.96
N VAL A 76 -1.63 7.36 -5.47
CA VAL A 76 -2.28 7.54 -4.18
C VAL A 76 -1.25 7.36 -3.07
N PRO A 77 -1.20 8.27 -2.07
CA PRO A 77 -0.33 8.13 -0.91
C PRO A 77 -0.44 6.73 -0.27
N VAL A 78 0.70 6.20 0.19
CA VAL A 78 0.76 4.89 0.86
C VAL A 78 -0.11 4.83 2.11
N ALA A 79 -0.37 5.99 2.72
CA ALA A 79 -1.28 6.17 3.84
C ALA A 79 -1.90 7.58 3.77
N PRO A 80 -3.06 7.80 4.42
CA PRO A 80 -3.62 9.14 4.56
C PRO A 80 -2.59 10.13 5.12
N GLN A 81 -2.59 11.37 4.63
CA GLN A 81 -1.61 12.39 5.05
C GLN A 81 -1.62 12.58 6.57
N ALA A 82 -2.79 12.60 7.19
CA ALA A 82 -2.96 12.67 8.65
C ALA A 82 -2.27 11.51 9.41
N LEU A 83 -2.05 10.35 8.78
CA LEU A 83 -1.35 9.20 9.34
C LEU A 83 0.17 9.29 9.11
N LEU A 84 0.60 9.94 8.01
CA LEU A 84 2.00 10.28 7.77
C LEU A 84 2.48 11.42 8.67
N ASP A 85 1.57 12.34 9.01
CA ASP A 85 1.76 13.47 9.92
C ASP A 85 1.59 13.08 11.39
N VAL A 86 1.26 11.81 11.69
CA VAL A 86 1.26 11.30 13.07
C VAL A 86 2.64 11.54 13.66
N ALA A 87 2.63 12.45 14.63
CA ALA A 87 3.76 13.18 15.13
C ALA A 87 4.87 12.24 15.63
N SER A 88 6.07 12.45 15.12
CA SER A 88 7.27 12.14 15.89
C SER A 88 7.31 13.12 17.07
N CYS A 89 7.32 12.60 18.29
CA CYS A 89 7.69 13.42 19.43
C CYS A 89 9.21 13.43 19.54
N SER A 90 9.78 14.54 20.01
CA SER A 90 11.21 14.60 20.35
C SER A 90 11.51 14.02 21.75
N CYS A 91 10.62 13.19 22.30
CA CYS A 91 10.82 12.62 23.61
C CYS A 91 11.91 11.55 23.53
N THR A 92 12.99 11.72 24.29
CA THR A 92 14.04 10.73 24.45
C THR A 92 13.77 9.92 25.72
N ALA A 93 13.88 8.59 25.60
CA ALA A 93 13.64 7.57 26.63
C ALA A 93 12.17 7.20 26.90
N GLU A 94 11.85 5.93 26.62
CA GLU A 94 10.75 5.09 27.12
C GLU A 94 9.36 5.73 27.35
N CYS A 95 9.02 6.83 26.68
CA CYS A 95 7.68 7.36 26.36
C CYS A 95 6.65 7.46 27.51
N LYS A 96 6.99 7.14 28.76
CA LYS A 96 6.10 7.07 29.92
C LYS A 96 6.16 8.33 30.78
N ALA A 97 7.19 9.16 30.63
CA ALA A 97 7.40 10.35 31.46
C ALA A 97 7.29 11.69 30.70
N CYS A 98 7.10 11.67 29.37
CA CYS A 98 7.07 12.89 28.56
C CYS A 98 5.67 13.53 28.59
N THR A 99 5.43 14.44 29.55
CA THR A 99 4.16 15.20 29.69
C THR A 99 3.84 16.12 28.50
N ARG A 100 4.84 16.37 27.63
CA ARG A 100 4.71 17.11 26.38
C ARG A 100 4.71 16.21 25.13
N CYS A 101 4.63 14.87 25.23
CA CYS A 101 4.57 13.98 24.05
C CYS A 101 3.32 14.34 23.23
N SER A 102 3.53 14.82 22.01
CA SER A 102 2.47 15.06 21.02
C SER A 102 1.73 13.77 20.68
N CYS A 103 2.42 12.62 20.64
CA CYS A 103 1.78 11.31 20.44
C CYS A 103 0.81 10.98 21.58
N ASN A 104 1.21 11.16 22.84
CA ASN A 104 0.34 10.88 24.00
C ASN A 104 -0.89 11.81 24.02
N ARG A 105 -0.72 13.11 23.73
CA ARG A 105 -1.85 14.04 23.61
C ARG A 105 -2.81 13.66 22.48
N ALA A 106 -2.30 13.04 21.43
CA ALA A 106 -3.08 12.50 20.33
C ALA A 106 -3.64 11.08 20.59
N GLY A 107 -3.41 10.51 21.78
CA GLY A 107 -3.86 9.16 22.14
C GLY A 107 -3.12 8.03 21.42
N LEU A 108 -1.88 8.28 21.00
CA LEU A 108 -1.03 7.35 20.25
C LEU A 108 0.20 6.97 21.08
N SER A 109 0.67 5.72 20.95
CA SER A 109 1.93 5.30 21.56
C SER A 109 3.11 5.93 20.81
N CYS A 110 3.98 6.66 21.52
CA CYS A 110 5.19 7.22 20.91
C CYS A 110 6.09 6.03 20.44
N THR A 111 6.63 6.10 19.21
CA THR A 111 7.41 5.00 18.57
C THR A 111 8.88 5.41 18.47
N ASP A 112 9.81 4.51 18.81
CA ASP A 112 11.27 4.74 18.69
C ASP A 112 11.70 5.26 17.31
#